data_AF-A0A379YJW0-F1
#
_entry.id   AF-A0A379YJW0-F1
#
_cell.length_a   1.000
_cell.length_b   1.000
_cell.length_c   1.000
_cell.angle_alpha   90.00
_cell.angle_beta   90.00
_cell.angle_gamma   90.00
#
_symmetry.space_group_name_H-M   'P 1'
#
loop_
_entity.id
_entity.type
_entity.pdbx_description
1 polymer ?
#
loop_
_entity_poly.entity_id
_entity_poly.type
_entity_poly.pdbx_seq_one_letter_code
_entity_poly.pdbx_strand_id
1 'polypeptide(L)'
;MSEATTPINKSPGRVFYWVERIGNKIPNPFLLFVYLILVLMLATALFSWLDVAVKNPATGELIKVNNLMSVAGMQWIFPNIIP
;
A
#
# COMPACT_ATOMS: atom_id res chain seq x y z
N MET A 1 25.59 20.18 -50.54
CA MET A 1 25.31 20.65 -49.17
C MET A 1 23.85 20.35 -48.87
N SER A 2 23.55 19.26 -48.14
CA SER A 2 22.26 19.00 -47.47
C SER A 2 22.49 17.81 -46.55
N GLU A 3 22.71 18.10 -45.27
CA GLU A 3 22.92 17.10 -44.23
C GLU A 3 21.61 16.33 -43.99
N ALA A 4 21.63 15.02 -44.21
CA ALA A 4 20.56 14.14 -43.76
C ALA A 4 20.67 13.99 -42.25
N THR A 5 19.81 14.68 -41.50
CA THR A 5 19.68 14.51 -40.05
C THR A 5 19.04 13.16 -39.76
N THR A 6 19.86 12.11 -39.64
CA THR A 6 19.42 10.79 -39.19
C THR A 6 18.69 10.93 -37.84
N PRO A 7 17.42 10.48 -37.71
CA PRO A 7 16.74 10.55 -36.43
C PRO A 7 17.43 9.59 -35.47
N ILE A 8 18.09 10.12 -34.44
CA ILE A 8 18.68 9.31 -33.37
C ILE A 8 17.54 8.66 -32.60
N ASN A 9 17.21 7.42 -32.96
CA ASN A 9 16.30 6.58 -32.20
C ASN A 9 17.00 6.16 -30.89
N LYS A 10 16.86 6.99 -29.85
CA LYS A 10 17.18 6.59 -28.48
C LYS A 10 16.11 5.63 -28.02
N SER A 11 16.34 4.33 -28.23
CA SER A 11 15.57 3.28 -27.58
C SER A 11 15.57 3.56 -26.07
N PRO A 12 14.39 3.79 -25.45
CA PRO A 12 14.34 3.93 -24.00
C PRO A 12 14.85 2.61 -23.42
N GLY A 13 15.92 2.69 -22.62
CA GLY A 13 16.57 1.52 -22.05
C GLY A 13 15.55 0.60 -21.35
N ARG A 14 15.84 -0.70 -21.29
CA ARG A 14 14.92 -1.74 -20.77
C ARG A 14 14.27 -1.39 -19.41
N VAL A 15 14.97 -0.63 -18.56
CA VAL A 15 14.47 -0.12 -17.27
C VAL A 15 13.30 0.86 -17.45
N PHE A 16 13.40 1.80 -18.40
CA PHE A 16 12.34 2.77 -18.66
C PHE A 16 11.06 2.09 -19.16
N TYR A 17 11.17 1.09 -20.03
CA TYR A 17 10.02 0.31 -20.48
C TYR A 17 9.34 -0.47 -19.34
N TRP A 18 10.14 -0.95 -18.37
CA TRP A 18 9.62 -1.63 -17.19
C TRP A 18 8.89 -0.66 -16.25
N VAL A 19 9.46 0.53 -16.00
CA VAL A 19 8.83 1.58 -15.19
C VAL A 19 7.53 2.07 -15.82
N GLU A 20 7.52 2.30 -17.14
CA GLU A 20 6.32 2.73 -17.88
C GLU A 20 5.20 1.69 -17.78
N ARG A 21 5.53 0.40 -17.91
CA ARG A 21 4.58 -0.71 -17.78
C ARG A 21 4.00 -0.81 -16.36
N ILE A 22 4.80 -0.53 -15.33
CA ILE A 22 4.33 -0.51 -13.95
C ILE A 22 3.46 0.71 -13.70
N GLY A 23 3.90 1.90 -14.13
CA GLY A 23 3.16 3.15 -13.98
C GLY A 23 1.76 3.09 -14.60
N ASN A 24 1.64 2.54 -15.81
CA ASN A 24 0.34 2.38 -16.48
C ASN A 24 -0.57 1.32 -15.83
N LYS A 25 -0.02 0.46 -14.97
CA LYS A 25 -0.79 -0.52 -14.19
C LYS A 25 -1.26 0.01 -12.85
N ILE A 26 -0.76 1.17 -12.39
CA ILE A 26 -1.20 1.78 -11.13
C ILE A 26 -2.65 2.22 -11.33
N PRO A 27 -3.62 1.57 -10.67
CA PRO A 27 -5.02 1.97 -10.78
C PRO A 27 -5.20 3.34 -10.13
N ASN A 28 -6.33 4.01 -10.44
CA ASN A 28 -6.68 5.32 -9.88
C ASN A 28 -6.29 5.42 -8.38
N PRO A 29 -5.66 6.54 -7.93
CA PRO A 29 -5.17 6.68 -6.56
C PRO A 29 -6.17 6.27 -5.47
N PHE A 30 -7.47 6.51 -5.68
CA PHE A 30 -8.53 6.07 -4.78
C PHE A 30 -8.56 4.55 -4.58
N LEU A 31 -8.49 3.78 -5.67
CA LEU A 31 -8.47 2.32 -5.61
C LEU A 31 -7.23 1.79 -4.90
N LEU A 32 -6.09 2.48 -5.00
CA LEU A 32 -4.87 2.12 -4.29
C LEU A 32 -5.10 2.12 -2.77
N PHE A 33 -5.77 3.15 -2.24
CA PHE A 33 -6.14 3.19 -0.82
C PHE A 33 -7.15 2.09 -0.44
N VAL A 34 -8.13 1.79 -1.30
CA VAL A 34 -9.07 0.69 -1.07
C VAL A 34 -8.33 -0.66 -0.97
N TYR A 35 -7.37 -0.92 -1.88
CA TYR A 35 -6.53 -2.11 -1.80
C TYR A 35 -5.68 -2.13 -0.53
N LEU A 36 -5.12 -0.98 -0.13
CA LEU A 36 -4.32 -0.88 1.09
C LEU A 36 -5.15 -1.18 2.34
N ILE A 37 -6.38 -0.67 2.41
CA ILE A 37 -7.33 -0.94 3.51
C ILE A 37 -7.69 -2.43 3.53
N LEU A 38 -8.01 -3.03 2.39
CA LEU A 38 -8.29 -4.48 2.30
C LEU A 38 -7.11 -5.32 2.78
N VAL A 39 -5.89 -5.00 2.34
CA VAL A 39 -4.67 -5.69 2.77
C VAL A 39 -4.45 -5.51 4.27
N LEU A 40 -4.65 -4.29 4.80
CA LEU A 40 -4.53 -4.00 6.23
C LEU A 40 -5.55 -4.79 7.06
N MET A 41 -6.80 -4.88 6.61
CA MET A 41 -7.85 -5.66 7.26
C MET A 41 -7.48 -7.14 7.34
N LEU A 42 -6.97 -7.72 6.24
CA LEU A 42 -6.50 -9.11 6.22
C LEU A 42 -5.27 -9.32 7.12
N ALA A 43 -4.29 -8.41 7.08
CA ALA A 43 -3.08 -8.51 7.89
C ALA A 43 -3.40 -8.43 9.40
N THR A 44 -4.24 -7.48 9.81
CA THR A 44 -4.64 -7.34 11.22
C THR A 44 -5.49 -8.50 11.71
N ALA A 45 -6.35 -9.07 10.87
CA ALA A 45 -7.08 -10.30 11.19
C ALA A 45 -6.12 -11.48 11.42
N LEU A 46 -5.11 -11.66 10.55
CA LEU A 46 -4.13 -12.73 10.68
C LEU A 46 -3.24 -12.55 11.92
N PHE A 47 -2.72 -11.35 12.17
CA PHE A 47 -1.88 -11.07 13.32
C PHE A 47 -2.64 -11.17 14.66
N SER A 48 -3.92 -10.79 14.68
CA SER A 48 -4.77 -10.97 15.84
C SER A 48 -5.07 -12.45 16.10
N TRP A 49 -5.27 -13.25 15.04
CA TRP A 49 -5.45 -14.70 15.18
C TRP A 49 -4.23 -15.41 15.75
N LEU A 50 -3.03 -14.92 15.43
CA LEU A 50 -1.76 -15.43 15.97
C LEU A 50 -1.42 -14.90 17.38
N ASP A 51 -2.33 -14.16 18.02
CA ASP A 51 -2.17 -13.46 19.32
C ASP A 51 -0.84 -12.68 19.41
N VAL A 52 -0.43 -12.05 18.30
CA VAL A 52 0.82 -11.31 18.22
C VAL A 52 0.75 -10.11 19.18
N ALA A 53 1.66 -10.09 20.14
CA ALA A 53 1.82 -9.01 21.10
C ALA A 53 3.22 -8.38 20.94
N VAL A 54 3.26 -7.06 20.82
CA VAL A 54 4.50 -6.29 20.72
C VAL A 54 4.65 -5.47 22.00
N LYS A 55 5.84 -5.53 22.59
CA LYS A 55 6.16 -4.68 23.75
C LYS A 55 6.40 -3.25 23.28
N ASN A 56 5.66 -2.30 23.83
CA ASN A 56 5.88 -0.89 23.54
C ASN A 56 7.23 -0.45 24.15
N PRO A 57 8.20 0.03 23.35
CA PRO A 57 9.49 0.48 23.88
C PRO A 57 9.39 1.77 24.71
N ALA A 58 8.31 2.56 24.56
CA ALA A 58 8.11 3.81 25.29
C ALA A 58 7.45 3.61 26.67
N THR A 59 6.51 2.67 26.80
CA THR A 59 5.75 2.45 28.06
C THR A 59 6.05 1.11 28.74
N GLY A 60 6.67 0.17 28.03
CA GLY A 60 6.93 -1.18 28.52
C GLY A 60 5.73 -2.12 28.53
N GLU A 61 4.54 -1.63 28.15
CA GLU A 61 3.29 -2.39 28.12
C GLU A 61 3.21 -3.31 26.89
N LEU A 62 2.48 -4.41 27.02
CA LEU A 62 2.22 -5.33 25.92
C LEU A 62 1.03 -4.82 25.09
N ILE A 63 1.30 -4.41 23.85
CA ILE A 63 0.28 -4.02 22.89
C ILE A 63 -0.09 -5.25 22.07
N LYS A 64 -1.35 -5.68 22.16
CA LYS A 64 -1.91 -6.73 21.30
C LYS A 64 -2.41 -6.14 19.99
N VAL A 65 -2.30 -6.92 18.91
CA VAL A 65 -2.86 -6.52 17.62
C VAL A 65 -4.39 -6.61 17.68
N ASN A 66 -5.05 -5.46 17.54
CA ASN A 66 -6.51 -5.37 17.46
C ASN A 66 -6.97 -5.70 16.03
N ASN A 67 -7.88 -6.67 15.91
CA ASN A 67 -8.50 -7.00 14.63
C ASN A 67 -9.50 -5.91 14.23
N LEU A 68 -9.26 -5.23 13.10
CA LEU A 68 -10.17 -4.18 12.61
C LEU A 68 -11.53 -4.74 12.13
N MET A 69 -11.63 -6.04 11.82
CA MET A 69 -12.88 -6.73 11.48
C MET A 69 -13.69 -7.18 12.71
N SER A 70 -13.15 -7.06 13.92
CA SER A 70 -13.89 -7.37 15.14
C SER A 70 -14.96 -6.32 15.43
N VAL A 71 -15.94 -6.65 16.28
CA VAL A 71 -16.98 -5.69 16.72
C VAL A 71 -16.35 -4.41 17.28
N ALA A 72 -15.30 -4.54 18.09
CA ALA A 72 -14.55 -3.41 18.64
C ALA A 72 -13.80 -2.62 17.55
N GLY A 73 -13.22 -3.31 16.56
CA GLY A 73 -12.53 -2.68 15.43
C GLY A 73 -13.47 -1.86 14.54
N MET A 74 -14.67 -2.37 14.27
CA MET A 74 -15.71 -1.64 13.53
C MET A 74 -16.23 -0.44 14.33
N GLN A 75 -16.50 -0.60 15.63
CA GLN A 75 -16.89 0.50 16.52
C GLN A 75 -15.81 1.59 16.61
N TRP A 76 -14.55 1.25 16.40
CA TRP A 76 -13.45 2.22 16.34
C TRP A 76 -13.34 2.91 14.98
N ILE A 77 -13.48 2.17 13.87
CA ILE A 77 -13.37 2.75 12.51
C ILE A 77 -14.49 3.76 12.24
N PHE A 78 -15.75 3.40 12.49
CA PHE A 78 -16.91 4.23 12.07
C PHE A 78 -16.94 5.67 12.60
N PRO A 79 -16.59 5.95 13.87
CA PRO A 79 -16.48 7.32 14.36
C PRO A 79 -15.19 8.01 13.93
N ASN A 80 -14.12 7.27 13.62
CA ASN A 80 -12.81 7.85 13.27
C ASN A 80 -12.59 8.03 11.76
N ILE A 81 -13.47 7.47 10.90
CA ILE A 81 -13.36 7.54 9.43
C ILE A 81 -13.92 8.84 8.85
N ILE A 82 -14.82 9.53 9.55
CA ILE A 82 -15.38 10.81 9.13
C ILE A 82 -14.83 11.89 10.06
N PRO A 83 -14.11 12.91 9.54
CA PRO A 83 -13.65 14.05 10.33
C PRO A 83 -14.81 14.94 10.81
#